data_AF-A0A0Q6UFK0-F1
#
_entry.id   AF-A0A0Q6UFK0-F1
#
_cell.length_a   1.000
_cell.length_b   1.000
_cell.length_c   1.000
_cell.angle_alpha   90.00
_cell.angle_beta   90.00
_cell.angle_gamma   90.00
#
_symmetry.space_group_name_H-M   'P 1'
#
loop_
_entity.id
_entity.type
_entity.pdbx_description
1 polymer ?
#
loop_
_entity_poly.entity_id
_entity_poly.type
_entity_poly.pdbx_seq_one_letter_code
_entity_poly.pdbx_strand_id
1 'polypeptide(L)'
;MSSRREIPIIGVGEATFPSIRNYNQLLGIDEVEFLRATNGSYKLGIRFCDWLEVGREYFHTFGHFGNLFGSQTLWAQHRRMGLVDPLGTQCLPTVMAMQGRFVLPQDDSQFKYAYHFDAVQYAAFLRRLAVQRGTRHTLGRIVDVLRRPDGGVAAVHLDDGRRIEADLFIDCSGCYRRISRIDVEVVRRIAADPSITPALVNVAHRRGVDNA
;
A
#
# COMPACT_ATOMS: atom_id res chain seq x y z
N MET A 1 11.32 -9.63 32.99
CA MET A 1 10.53 -10.09 31.83
C MET A 1 9.89 -8.88 31.16
N SER A 2 10.44 -8.42 30.04
CA SER A 2 9.93 -7.23 29.33
C SER A 2 8.84 -7.66 28.35
N SER A 3 7.58 -7.37 28.66
CA SER A 3 6.44 -7.55 27.77
C SER A 3 6.57 -6.59 26.59
N ARG A 4 7.09 -7.05 25.45
CA ARG A 4 7.13 -6.24 24.22
C ARG A 4 5.70 -6.04 23.74
N ARG A 5 5.24 -4.78 23.73
CA ARG A 5 3.96 -4.35 23.16
C ARG A 5 3.88 -4.79 21.70
N GLU A 6 2.79 -5.48 21.35
CA GLU A 6 2.35 -5.71 19.98
C GLU A 6 2.18 -4.37 19.26
N ILE A 7 2.58 -4.30 17.98
CA ILE A 7 2.12 -3.22 17.11
C ILE A 7 0.79 -3.71 16.52
N PRO A 8 -0.37 -3.22 16.99
CA PRO A 8 -1.63 -3.54 16.35
C PRO A 8 -1.58 -3.05 14.90
N ILE A 9 -2.16 -3.81 13.98
CA ILE A 9 -2.40 -3.31 12.62
C ILE A 9 -3.28 -2.07 12.76
N ILE A 10 -2.84 -0.95 12.23
CA ILE A 10 -3.61 0.30 12.23
C ILE A 10 -4.72 0.13 11.18
N GLY A 11 -5.82 -0.52 11.59
CA GLY A 11 -6.98 -0.81 10.75
C GLY A 11 -7.95 0.38 10.68
N VAL A 12 -7.50 1.52 10.13
CA VAL A 12 -8.35 2.72 9.97
C VAL A 12 -8.88 2.91 8.55
N GLY A 13 -8.73 1.89 7.69
CA GLY A 13 -8.87 2.01 6.25
C GLY A 13 -7.61 2.60 5.64
N GLU A 14 -6.96 1.88 4.74
CA GLU A 14 -5.80 2.40 4.02
C GLU A 14 -6.25 3.14 2.77
N ALA A 15 -5.78 4.37 2.65
CA ALA A 15 -6.02 5.20 1.48
C ALA A 15 -4.77 5.21 0.60
N THR A 16 -4.93 4.77 -0.63
CA THR A 16 -3.81 4.59 -1.56
C THR A 16 -3.67 5.74 -2.55
N PHE A 17 -2.64 5.66 -3.39
CA PHE A 17 -2.46 6.48 -4.58
C PHE A 17 -2.74 5.66 -5.83
N PRO A 18 -2.99 6.29 -7.00
CA PRO A 18 -3.34 5.57 -8.23
C PRO A 18 -2.33 4.49 -8.67
N SER A 19 -1.08 4.56 -8.21
CA SER A 19 -0.05 3.55 -8.48
C SER A 19 -0.39 2.15 -7.98
N ILE A 20 -1.26 2.01 -6.96
CA ILE A 20 -1.71 0.68 -6.49
C ILE A 20 -2.43 -0.11 -7.59
N ARG A 21 -3.08 0.58 -8.53
CA ARG A 21 -3.76 -0.06 -9.67
C ARG A 21 -2.77 -0.82 -10.54
N ASN A 22 -1.63 -0.19 -10.82
CA ASN A 22 -0.55 -0.80 -11.59
C ASN A 22 0.03 -2.02 -10.87
N TYR A 23 0.16 -1.95 -9.55
CA TYR A 23 0.62 -3.09 -8.75
C TYR A 23 -0.37 -4.27 -8.82
N ASN A 24 -1.67 -4.00 -8.67
CA ASN A 24 -2.70 -5.05 -8.78
C ASN A 24 -2.72 -5.67 -10.18
N GLN A 25 -2.62 -4.84 -11.23
CA GLN A 25 -2.54 -5.31 -12.61
C GLN A 25 -1.29 -6.18 -12.86
N LEU A 26 -0.12 -5.77 -12.36
CA LEU A 26 1.11 -6.55 -12.45
C LEU A 26 0.95 -7.92 -11.80
N LEU A 27 0.22 -7.99 -10.68
CA LEU A 27 -0.10 -9.23 -10.02
C LEU A 27 -1.24 -10.01 -10.69
N GLY A 28 -1.88 -9.50 -11.74
CA GLY A 28 -3.04 -10.13 -12.38
C GLY A 28 -4.26 -10.22 -11.46
N ILE A 29 -4.41 -9.27 -10.54
CA ILE A 29 -5.55 -9.20 -9.61
C ILE A 29 -6.71 -8.52 -10.32
N ASP A 30 -7.86 -9.19 -10.35
CA ASP A 30 -9.12 -8.60 -10.80
C ASP A 30 -9.57 -7.50 -9.82
N GLU A 31 -9.91 -6.33 -10.35
CA GLU A 31 -10.28 -5.16 -9.53
C GLU A 31 -11.56 -5.42 -8.74
N VAL A 32 -12.56 -6.06 -9.35
CA VAL A 32 -13.85 -6.30 -8.72
C VAL A 32 -13.72 -7.33 -7.60
N GLU A 33 -12.95 -8.39 -7.82
CA GLU A 33 -12.61 -9.38 -6.79
C GLU A 33 -11.88 -8.72 -5.61
N PHE A 34 -10.87 -7.91 -5.90
CA PHE A 34 -10.12 -7.17 -4.88
C PHE A 34 -11.02 -6.27 -4.04
N LEU A 35 -11.88 -5.46 -4.66
CA LEU A 35 -12.79 -4.56 -3.94
C LEU A 35 -13.76 -5.34 -3.05
N ARG A 36 -14.35 -6.43 -3.56
CA ARG A 36 -15.25 -7.29 -2.77
C ARG A 36 -14.52 -7.94 -1.59
N ALA A 37 -13.29 -8.42 -1.80
CA ALA A 37 -12.54 -9.14 -0.79
C ALA A 37 -11.96 -8.25 0.32
N THR A 38 -12.01 -6.93 0.16
CA THR A 38 -11.34 -5.97 1.05
C THR A 38 -12.26 -4.87 1.58
N ASN A 39 -13.57 -4.99 1.37
CA ASN A 39 -14.54 -3.92 1.61
C ASN A 39 -14.09 -2.59 0.97
N GLY A 40 -13.56 -2.70 -0.24
CA GLY A 40 -12.92 -1.60 -0.95
C GLY A 40 -13.93 -0.64 -1.59
N SER A 41 -13.52 0.62 -1.69
CA SER A 41 -14.24 1.67 -2.42
C SER A 41 -13.28 2.57 -3.20
N TYR A 42 -13.80 3.36 -4.12
CA TYR A 42 -13.01 4.24 -4.98
C TYR A 42 -12.59 5.52 -4.27
N LYS A 43 -11.37 5.97 -4.54
CA LYS A 43 -10.80 7.22 -4.04
C LYS A 43 -10.45 8.14 -5.20
N LEU A 44 -11.02 9.34 -5.20
CA LEU A 44 -10.83 10.36 -6.26
C LEU A 44 -9.84 11.47 -5.87
N GLY A 45 -9.42 11.52 -4.62
CA GLY A 45 -8.51 12.53 -4.10
C GLY A 45 -8.48 12.56 -2.58
N ILE A 46 -8.07 13.69 -2.02
CA ILE A 46 -7.98 13.94 -0.58
C ILE A 46 -8.67 15.26 -0.28
N ARG A 47 -9.64 15.25 0.63
CA ARG A 47 -10.30 16.47 1.12
C ARG A 47 -9.60 16.96 2.38
N PHE A 48 -9.09 18.18 2.32
CA PHE A 48 -8.46 18.90 3.43
C PHE A 48 -9.50 19.88 3.98
N CYS A 49 -9.96 19.69 5.21
CA CYS A 49 -10.94 20.55 5.89
C CYS A 49 -10.26 21.32 7.02
N ASP A 50 -10.57 22.61 7.14
CA ASP A 50 -10.11 23.51 8.22
C ASP A 50 -8.59 23.70 8.31
N TRP A 51 -7.86 23.42 7.22
CA TRP A 51 -6.40 23.58 7.16
C TRP A 51 -5.95 25.03 7.06
N LEU A 52 -6.70 25.86 6.34
CA LEU A 52 -6.41 27.29 6.19
C LEU A 52 -7.16 28.11 7.25
N GLU A 53 -8.48 27.93 7.32
CA GLU A 53 -9.40 28.57 8.26
C GLU A 53 -10.58 27.62 8.52
N VAL A 54 -11.25 27.74 9.67
CA VAL A 54 -12.45 26.96 9.98
C VAL A 54 -13.55 27.23 8.95
N GLY A 55 -14.18 26.17 8.45
CA GLY A 55 -15.18 26.21 7.39
C GLY A 55 -14.58 26.27 5.97
N ARG A 56 -13.26 26.21 5.82
CA ARG A 56 -12.59 26.15 4.51
C ARG A 56 -12.17 24.75 4.15
N GLU A 57 -12.24 24.46 2.86
CA GLU A 57 -11.90 23.15 2.33
C GLU A 57 -11.16 23.24 1.00
N TYR A 58 -10.28 22.27 0.78
CA TYR A 58 -9.52 22.08 -0.44
C TYR A 58 -9.52 20.60 -0.83
N PHE A 59 -9.72 20.32 -2.11
CA PHE A 59 -9.67 18.95 -2.62
C PHE A 59 -8.45 18.73 -3.50
N HIS A 60 -7.52 17.92 -3.00
CA HIS A 60 -6.38 17.46 -3.76
C HIS A 60 -6.78 16.26 -4.63
N THR A 61 -7.10 16.56 -5.87
CA THR A 61 -7.67 15.63 -6.84
C THR A 61 -6.63 14.74 -7.52
N PHE A 62 -7.04 13.54 -7.94
CA PHE A 62 -6.26 12.67 -8.84
C PHE A 62 -6.55 12.93 -10.33
N GLY A 63 -7.22 14.03 -10.66
CA GLY A 63 -7.36 14.52 -12.02
C GLY A 63 -6.54 15.76 -12.32
N HIS A 64 -6.75 16.30 -13.50
CA HIS A 64 -6.15 17.54 -13.95
C HIS A 64 -7.19 18.66 -13.99
N PHE A 65 -6.73 19.91 -13.92
CA PHE A 65 -7.55 21.10 -14.12
C PHE A 65 -7.54 21.57 -15.59
N GLY A 66 -7.29 20.64 -16.52
CA GLY A 66 -7.03 20.92 -17.93
C GLY A 66 -5.58 21.38 -18.19
N ASN A 67 -5.34 21.87 -19.41
CA ASN A 67 -4.04 22.39 -19.81
C ASN A 67 -3.74 23.72 -19.10
N LEU A 68 -2.48 23.91 -18.67
CA LEU A 68 -1.97 25.17 -18.14
C LEU A 68 -1.72 26.19 -19.27
N PHE A 69 -2.72 26.41 -20.12
CA PHE A 69 -2.75 27.49 -21.12
C PHE A 69 -4.11 28.20 -21.05
N GLY A 70 -4.16 29.50 -21.36
CA GLY A 70 -5.40 30.28 -21.38
C GLY A 70 -5.91 30.66 -19.98
N SER A 71 -7.23 30.85 -19.82
CA SER A 71 -7.84 31.35 -18.57
C SER A 71 -7.57 30.48 -17.34
N GLN A 72 -7.19 29.20 -17.51
CA GLN A 72 -6.80 28.29 -16.42
C GLN A 72 -5.47 28.71 -15.75
N THR A 73 -4.49 29.26 -16.49
CA THR A 73 -3.26 29.80 -15.86
C THR A 73 -3.50 31.12 -15.17
N LEU A 74 -4.48 31.88 -15.66
CA LEU A 74 -4.93 33.13 -15.07
C LEU A 74 -6.04 32.89 -14.03
N TRP A 75 -6.34 31.64 -13.64
CA TRP A 75 -7.43 31.34 -12.71
C TRP A 75 -7.31 32.15 -11.43
N ALA A 76 -6.10 32.27 -10.86
CA ALA A 76 -5.88 33.06 -9.65
C ALA A 76 -6.17 34.56 -9.87
N GLN A 77 -5.86 35.11 -11.05
CA GLN A 77 -6.17 36.50 -11.41
C GLN A 77 -7.67 36.70 -11.60
N HIS A 78 -8.31 35.82 -12.39
CA HIS A 78 -9.76 35.85 -12.61
C HIS A 78 -10.53 35.66 -11.30
N ARG A 79 -10.02 34.83 -10.38
CA ARG A 79 -10.63 34.61 -9.06
C ARG A 79 -10.59 35.86 -8.20
N ARG A 80 -9.48 36.62 -8.23
CA ARG A 80 -9.38 37.92 -7.55
C ARG A 80 -10.35 38.95 -8.11
N MET A 81 -10.69 38.84 -9.40
CA MET A 81 -11.66 39.70 -10.07
C MET A 81 -13.11 39.19 -9.94
N GLY A 82 -13.35 38.04 -9.30
CA GLY A 82 -14.69 37.45 -9.17
C GLY A 82 -15.26 36.89 -10.48
N LEU A 83 -14.42 36.60 -11.47
CA LEU A 83 -14.83 36.19 -12.83
C LEU A 83 -14.93 34.67 -13.03
N VAL A 84 -14.53 33.87 -12.04
CA VAL A 84 -14.53 32.40 -12.14
C VAL A 84 -14.92 31.75 -10.82
N ASP A 85 -15.48 30.55 -10.94
CA ASP A 85 -15.88 29.70 -9.83
C ASP A 85 -14.70 29.25 -8.95
N PRO A 86 -14.99 28.76 -7.72
CA PRO A 86 -14.00 28.14 -6.87
C PRO A 86 -13.20 27.03 -7.55
N LEU A 87 -11.94 26.88 -7.13
CA LEU A 87 -11.05 25.85 -7.62
C LEU A 87 -11.66 24.48 -7.30
N GLY A 88 -11.74 23.61 -8.30
CA GLY A 88 -12.29 22.26 -8.14
C GLY A 88 -13.53 22.03 -8.98
N THR A 89 -14.34 23.06 -9.22
CA THR A 89 -15.53 22.97 -10.10
C THR A 89 -15.15 22.65 -11.55
N GLN A 90 -13.93 23.02 -11.95
CA GLN A 90 -13.36 22.74 -13.28
C GLN A 90 -12.77 21.32 -13.40
N CYS A 91 -12.76 20.53 -12.32
CA CYS A 91 -12.12 19.21 -12.28
C CYS A 91 -13.15 18.11 -12.01
N LEU A 92 -13.39 17.25 -13.01
CA LEU A 92 -14.38 16.18 -12.96
C LEU A 92 -14.32 15.31 -11.69
N PRO A 93 -13.18 14.69 -11.31
CA PRO A 93 -13.08 13.88 -10.09
C PRO A 93 -13.33 14.66 -8.80
N THR A 94 -13.06 15.98 -8.77
CA THR A 94 -13.42 16.81 -7.61
C THR A 94 -14.94 16.94 -7.49
N VAL A 95 -15.62 17.25 -8.60
CA VAL A 95 -17.09 17.37 -8.63
C VAL A 95 -17.75 16.03 -8.27
N MET A 96 -17.27 14.93 -8.85
CA MET A 96 -17.74 13.58 -8.53
C MET A 96 -17.61 13.27 -7.04
N ALA A 97 -16.43 13.52 -6.46
CA ALA A 97 -16.18 13.28 -5.05
C ALA A 97 -17.13 14.10 -4.15
N MET A 98 -17.30 15.38 -4.44
CA MET A 98 -18.18 16.27 -3.66
C MET A 98 -19.66 15.90 -3.77
N GLN A 99 -20.06 15.24 -4.85
CA GLN A 99 -21.43 14.76 -5.06
C GLN A 99 -21.64 13.31 -4.61
N GLY A 100 -20.62 12.63 -4.08
CA GLY A 100 -20.70 11.21 -3.73
C GLY A 100 -20.95 10.30 -4.92
N ARG A 101 -20.44 10.68 -6.11
CA ARG A 101 -20.60 9.96 -7.37
C ARG A 101 -19.28 9.39 -7.85
N PHE A 102 -19.37 8.36 -8.69
CA PHE A 102 -18.22 7.76 -9.35
C PHE A 102 -18.63 7.16 -10.67
N VAL A 103 -17.75 7.27 -11.66
CA VAL A 103 -17.80 6.50 -12.90
C VAL A 103 -16.41 5.99 -13.21
N LEU A 104 -16.34 4.78 -13.78
CA LEU A 104 -15.07 4.27 -14.30
C LEU A 104 -14.58 5.17 -15.45
N PRO A 105 -13.28 5.51 -15.48
CA PRO A 105 -12.72 6.28 -16.58
C PRO A 105 -12.82 5.47 -17.88
N GLN A 106 -13.23 6.17 -18.93
CA GLN A 106 -13.11 5.75 -20.33
C GLN A 106 -11.77 6.22 -20.91
N ASP A 107 -11.41 5.79 -22.12
CA ASP A 107 -10.08 6.05 -22.72
C ASP A 107 -9.68 7.54 -22.73
N ASP A 108 -10.64 8.44 -22.96
CA ASP A 108 -10.41 9.91 -23.01
C ASP A 108 -10.54 10.61 -21.64
N SER A 109 -10.70 9.86 -20.55
CA SER A 109 -10.91 10.43 -19.22
C SER A 109 -9.64 11.05 -18.66
N GLN A 110 -9.68 12.35 -18.34
CA GLN A 110 -8.54 13.09 -17.81
C GLN A 110 -8.35 12.95 -16.29
N PHE A 111 -8.67 11.80 -15.72
CA PHE A 111 -8.51 11.55 -14.29
C PHE A 111 -8.08 10.13 -13.97
N LYS A 112 -7.42 9.98 -12.81
CA LYS A 112 -7.10 8.71 -12.20
C LYS A 112 -7.91 8.55 -10.91
N TYR A 113 -7.91 7.34 -10.39
CA TYR A 113 -8.48 7.03 -9.09
C TYR A 113 -7.60 6.00 -8.37
N ALA A 114 -7.85 5.85 -7.08
CA ALA A 114 -7.22 4.86 -6.21
C ALA A 114 -8.30 4.18 -5.37
N TYR A 115 -7.92 3.58 -4.25
CA TYR A 115 -8.85 2.86 -3.39
C TYR A 115 -8.73 3.24 -1.92
N HIS A 116 -9.85 3.16 -1.22
CA HIS A 116 -9.92 2.93 0.21
C HIS A 116 -10.23 1.44 0.42
N PHE A 117 -9.51 0.74 1.31
CA PHE A 117 -9.79 -0.66 1.63
C PHE A 117 -9.32 -1.03 3.04
N ASP A 118 -9.78 -2.18 3.52
CA ASP A 118 -9.27 -2.79 4.75
C ASP A 118 -7.92 -3.49 4.48
N ALA A 119 -6.85 -2.94 5.07
CA ALA A 119 -5.50 -3.44 4.89
C ALA A 119 -5.28 -4.87 5.43
N VAL A 120 -6.00 -5.25 6.49
CA VAL A 120 -5.94 -6.62 7.04
C VAL A 120 -6.51 -7.60 6.03
N GLN A 121 -7.64 -7.24 5.43
CA GLN A 121 -8.28 -8.06 4.40
C GLN A 121 -7.44 -8.11 3.12
N TYR A 122 -6.82 -7.01 2.73
CA TYR A 122 -5.93 -6.98 1.57
C TYR A 122 -4.66 -7.84 1.78
N ALA A 123 -4.05 -7.77 2.97
CA ALA A 123 -2.94 -8.65 3.32
C ALA A 123 -3.35 -10.13 3.33
N ALA A 124 -4.54 -10.45 3.83
CA ALA A 124 -5.08 -11.81 3.78
C ALA A 124 -5.36 -12.28 2.34
N PHE A 125 -5.86 -11.39 1.48
CA PHE A 125 -6.07 -11.64 0.05
C PHE A 125 -4.75 -11.96 -0.65
N LEU A 126 -3.74 -11.09 -0.50
CA LEU A 126 -2.41 -11.30 -1.09
C LEU A 126 -1.73 -12.57 -0.56
N ARG A 127 -1.91 -12.91 0.73
CA ARG A 127 -1.41 -14.18 1.28
C ARG A 127 -2.02 -15.38 0.57
N ARG A 128 -3.35 -15.40 0.36
CA ARG A 128 -4.01 -16.49 -0.37
C ARG A 128 -3.48 -16.61 -1.79
N LEU A 129 -3.37 -15.48 -2.49
CA LEU A 129 -2.83 -15.42 -3.85
C LEU A 129 -1.39 -15.95 -3.93
N ALA A 130 -0.52 -15.55 -3.00
CA ALA A 130 0.87 -15.99 -2.96
C ALA A 130 0.97 -17.51 -2.72
N VAL A 131 0.18 -18.05 -1.76
CA VAL A 131 0.17 -19.48 -1.46
C VAL A 131 -0.34 -20.30 -2.65
N GLN A 132 -1.39 -19.84 -3.33
CA GLN A 132 -1.89 -20.46 -4.56
C GLN A 132 -0.84 -20.49 -5.69
N ARG A 133 0.07 -19.50 -5.70
CA ARG A 133 1.20 -19.42 -6.63
C ARG A 133 2.44 -20.18 -6.17
N GLY A 134 2.31 -21.05 -5.16
CA GLY A 134 3.39 -21.92 -4.69
C GLY A 134 4.23 -21.35 -3.54
N THR A 135 3.89 -20.19 -2.99
CA THR A 135 4.61 -19.66 -1.82
C THR A 135 4.33 -20.51 -0.58
N ARG A 136 5.39 -20.95 0.10
CA ARG A 136 5.27 -21.64 1.39
C ARG A 136 5.01 -20.63 2.52
N HIS A 137 3.89 -20.76 3.21
CA HIS A 137 3.58 -19.98 4.40
C HIS A 137 3.96 -20.73 5.68
N THR A 138 4.94 -20.22 6.42
CA THR A 138 5.38 -20.79 7.71
C THR A 138 5.05 -19.84 8.83
N LEU A 139 4.19 -20.26 9.76
CA LEU A 139 3.93 -19.53 11.00
C LEU A 139 4.95 -19.95 12.06
N GLY A 140 5.54 -18.97 12.72
CA GLY A 140 6.46 -19.17 13.84
C GLY A 140 7.09 -17.86 14.28
N ARG A 141 7.58 -17.82 15.52
CA ARG A 141 8.25 -16.63 16.06
C ARG A 141 9.76 -16.81 15.94
N ILE A 142 10.43 -15.82 15.37
CA ILE A 142 11.88 -15.82 15.27
C ILE A 142 12.50 -15.57 16.65
N VAL A 143 13.38 -16.46 17.07
CA VAL A 143 14.17 -16.35 18.30
C VAL A 143 15.60 -15.94 18.05
N ASP A 144 16.17 -16.31 16.90
CA ASP A 144 17.56 -16.03 16.57
C ASP A 144 17.77 -15.88 15.05
N VAL A 145 18.80 -15.11 14.67
CA VAL A 145 19.17 -14.83 13.28
C VAL A 145 20.66 -15.14 13.11
N LEU A 146 20.96 -16.24 12.43
CA LEU A 146 22.33 -16.66 12.19
C LEU A 146 22.95 -15.86 11.04
N ARG A 147 24.19 -15.44 11.23
CA ARG A 147 24.94 -14.63 10.26
C ARG A 147 26.06 -15.44 9.61
N ARG A 148 26.28 -15.18 8.33
CA ARG A 148 27.46 -15.61 7.57
C ARG A 148 28.67 -14.73 7.96
N PRO A 149 29.91 -15.18 7.73
CA PRO A 149 31.11 -14.38 8.06
C PRO A 149 31.18 -13.02 7.36
N ASP A 150 30.56 -12.87 6.19
CA ASP A 150 30.44 -11.62 5.44
C ASP A 150 29.35 -10.66 5.98
N GLY A 151 28.64 -11.06 7.04
CA GLY A 151 27.55 -10.29 7.66
C GLY A 151 26.17 -10.52 7.04
N GLY A 152 26.07 -11.33 5.97
CA GLY A 152 24.81 -11.77 5.41
C GLY A 152 24.02 -12.69 6.35
N VAL A 153 22.74 -12.92 6.07
CA VAL A 153 21.92 -13.85 6.86
C VAL A 153 22.12 -15.26 6.32
N ALA A 154 22.42 -16.21 7.20
CA ALA A 154 22.52 -17.63 6.87
C ALA A 154 21.18 -18.35 7.07
N ALA A 155 20.55 -18.10 8.22
CA ALA A 155 19.31 -18.75 8.63
C ALA A 155 18.57 -17.95 9.70
N VAL A 156 17.29 -18.26 9.89
CA VAL A 156 16.51 -17.84 11.06
C VAL A 156 16.07 -19.06 11.86
N HIS A 157 16.14 -18.98 13.19
CA HIS A 157 15.60 -19.99 14.09
C HIS A 157 14.25 -19.56 14.62
N LEU A 158 13.31 -20.49 14.59
CA LEU A 158 11.98 -20.35 15.19
C LEU A 158 11.96 -20.88 16.62
N ASP A 159 10.99 -20.45 17.40
CA ASP A 159 10.84 -20.82 18.80
C ASP A 159 10.43 -22.27 19.05
N ASP A 160 9.94 -22.96 18.00
CA ASP A 160 9.70 -24.40 18.01
C ASP A 160 10.92 -25.23 17.54
N GLY A 161 12.10 -24.59 17.43
CA GLY A 161 13.36 -25.23 17.08
C GLY A 161 13.60 -25.39 15.59
N ARG A 162 12.63 -25.09 14.72
CA ARG A 162 12.84 -25.14 13.27
C ARG A 162 13.86 -24.09 12.82
N ARG A 163 14.68 -24.46 11.83
CA ARG A 163 15.65 -23.61 11.14
C ARG A 163 15.17 -23.35 9.71
N ILE A 164 15.14 -22.09 9.29
CA ILE A 164 14.80 -21.70 7.91
C ILE A 164 16.04 -21.07 7.28
N GLU A 165 16.48 -21.67 6.18
CA GLU A 165 17.58 -21.19 5.34
C GLU A 165 17.02 -20.61 4.05
N ALA A 166 17.70 -19.60 3.51
CA ALA A 166 17.36 -18.99 2.23
C ALA A 166 18.56 -18.21 1.68
N ASP A 167 18.54 -17.96 0.38
CA ASP A 167 19.56 -17.14 -0.29
C ASP A 167 19.33 -15.64 -0.07
N LEU A 168 18.06 -15.24 0.05
CA LEU A 168 17.62 -13.88 0.35
C LEU A 168 16.61 -13.88 1.49
N PHE A 169 16.81 -12.98 2.45
CA PHE A 169 15.85 -12.67 3.50
C PHE A 169 15.29 -11.25 3.30
N ILE A 170 13.97 -11.13 3.13
CA ILE A 170 13.27 -9.84 3.08
C ILE A 170 12.65 -9.55 4.45
N ASP A 171 13.09 -8.48 5.11
CA ASP A 171 12.59 -8.08 6.44
C ASP A 171 11.29 -7.28 6.34
N CYS A 172 10.16 -7.96 6.59
CA CYS A 172 8.84 -7.34 6.68
C CYS A 172 8.36 -7.21 8.14
N SER A 173 9.26 -7.25 9.14
CA SER A 173 8.91 -7.21 10.57
C SER A 173 8.51 -5.82 11.10
N GLY A 174 8.34 -4.83 10.21
CA GLY A 174 7.95 -3.47 10.56
C GLY A 174 8.99 -2.77 11.45
N CYS A 175 8.52 -2.01 12.45
CA CYS A 175 9.38 -1.21 13.31
C CYS A 175 10.36 -2.03 14.17
N TYR A 176 10.15 -3.35 14.31
CA TYR A 176 11.05 -4.21 15.08
C TYR A 176 12.37 -4.52 14.37
N ARG A 177 12.43 -4.38 13.04
CA ARG A 177 13.66 -4.51 12.22
C ARG A 177 14.50 -5.74 12.61
N ARG A 178 13.88 -6.92 12.62
CA ARG A 178 14.44 -8.15 13.21
C ARG A 178 15.67 -8.68 12.49
N ILE A 179 15.81 -8.40 11.19
CA ILE A 179 16.90 -8.91 10.34
C ILE A 179 17.80 -7.75 9.88
N SER A 180 17.27 -6.53 9.77
CA SER A 180 17.97 -5.21 9.78
C SER A 180 19.23 -4.97 8.93
N ARG A 181 19.61 -5.85 7.99
CA ARG A 181 20.48 -5.50 6.86
C ARG A 181 19.99 -6.19 5.60
N ILE A 182 19.55 -5.39 4.63
CA ILE A 182 19.23 -5.86 3.28
C ILE A 182 20.56 -6.13 2.59
N ASP A 183 20.77 -7.37 2.17
CA ASP A 183 21.91 -7.76 1.35
C ASP A 183 21.66 -7.27 -0.08
N VAL A 184 22.13 -6.06 -0.39
CA VAL A 184 21.91 -5.42 -1.70
C VAL A 184 22.62 -6.13 -2.85
N GLU A 185 23.64 -6.95 -2.57
CA GLU A 185 24.32 -7.76 -3.61
C GLU A 185 23.44 -8.92 -4.08
N VAL A 186 22.60 -9.47 -3.21
CA VAL A 186 21.69 -10.57 -3.56
C VAL A 186 20.63 -10.14 -4.58
N VAL A 187 20.17 -8.88 -4.54
CA VAL A 187 19.21 -8.37 -5.54
C VAL A 187 19.77 -8.43 -6.96
N ARG A 188 21.07 -8.12 -7.13
CA ARG A 188 21.74 -8.24 -8.44
C ARG A 188 21.90 -9.70 -8.87
N ARG A 189 22.13 -10.61 -7.93
CA ARG A 189 22.22 -12.05 -8.18
C ARG A 189 20.88 -12.67 -8.60
N ILE A 190 19.76 -12.29 -7.98
CA ILE A 190 18.41 -12.77 -8.35
C ILE A 190 18.05 -12.43 -9.80
N ALA A 191 18.44 -11.24 -10.27
CA ALA A 191 18.22 -10.86 -11.66
C ALA A 191 19.05 -11.69 -12.66
N ALA A 192 20.12 -12.35 -12.20
CA ALA A 192 21.07 -13.10 -13.01
C ALA A 192 20.90 -14.63 -12.90
N ASP A 193 20.25 -15.14 -11.86
CA ASP A 193 20.10 -16.58 -11.61
C ASP A 193 18.70 -16.95 -11.09
N PRO A 194 17.87 -17.63 -11.92
CA PRO A 194 16.52 -18.03 -11.55
C PRO A 194 16.43 -19.19 -10.53
N SER A 195 17.56 -19.83 -10.18
CA SER A 195 17.59 -20.89 -9.15
C SER A 195 17.57 -20.38 -7.71
N ILE A 196 17.76 -19.06 -7.53
CA ILE A 196 17.79 -18.43 -6.21
C ILE A 196 16.41 -18.50 -5.56
N THR A 197 16.36 -18.99 -4.31
CA THR A 197 15.11 -19.14 -3.56
C THR A 197 14.96 -18.00 -2.54
N PRO A 198 14.09 -17.01 -2.79
CA PRO A 198 13.86 -15.93 -1.83
C PRO A 198 12.97 -16.41 -0.68
N ALA A 199 13.32 -16.06 0.55
CA ALA A 199 12.44 -16.17 1.71
C ALA A 199 12.01 -14.77 2.17
N LEU A 200 10.69 -14.55 2.15
CA LEU A 200 10.10 -13.40 2.79
C LEU A 200 9.86 -13.73 4.26
N VAL A 201 10.44 -12.93 5.14
CA VAL A 201 10.28 -13.12 6.58
C VAL A 201 9.42 -11.99 7.12
N ASN A 202 8.20 -12.38 7.49
CA ASN A 202 7.27 -11.51 8.19
C ASN A 202 7.06 -12.06 9.60
N VAL A 203 7.09 -11.19 10.61
CA VAL A 203 6.83 -11.58 11.99
C VAL A 203 5.40 -11.17 12.33
N ALA A 204 4.47 -12.10 12.14
CA ALA A 204 3.13 -11.97 12.70
C ALA A 204 3.11 -12.62 14.09
N HIS A 205 3.18 -11.81 15.15
CA HIS A 205 2.84 -12.29 16.48
C HIS A 205 1.32 -12.47 16.54
N ARG A 206 0.85 -13.71 16.72
CA ARG A 206 -0.57 -13.97 17.04
C ARG A 206 -0.85 -13.38 18.43
N ARG A 207 -1.94 -12.61 18.53
CA ARG A 207 -2.72 -12.61 19.77
C ARG A 207 -3.23 -14.03 19.98
N GLY A 208 -3.03 -14.57 21.18
CA GLY A 208 -3.81 -15.71 21.62
C GLY A 208 -5.29 -15.30 21.58
N VAL A 209 -6.01 -15.82 20.59
CA VAL A 209 -7.44 -16.03 20.71
C VAL A 209 -7.59 -17.53 20.68
N ASP A 210 -7.50 -18.12 21.87
CA ASP A 210 -8.21 -19.36 22.13
C ASP A 210 -9.67 -19.06 21.90
N ASN A 211 -10.29 -19.72 20.93
CA ASN A 211 -11.72 -19.93 20.94
C ASN A 211 -11.96 -21.40 20.65
N ALA A 212 -12.59 -22.04 21.62
CA ALA A 212 -13.43 -23.21 21.47
C ALA A 212 -14.56 -22.94 20.46
#